data_AF-A0A2D0NF41-F1
#
_entry.id   AF-A0A2D0NF41-F1
#
_cell.length_a   1.000
_cell.length_b   1.000
_cell.length_c   1.000
_cell.angle_alpha   90.00
_cell.angle_beta   90.00
_cell.angle_gamma   90.00
#
_symmetry.space_group_name_H-M   'P 1'
#
loop_
_entity.id
_entity.type
_entity.pdbx_description
1 polymer ?
#
loop_
_entity_poly.entity_id
_entity_poly.type
_entity_poly.pdbx_seq_one_letter_code
_entity_poly.pdbx_strand_id
1 'polypeptide(L)'
;MEAKHFFIQLLILSVAVAAGLYFLNQLPQLQAHASLSWISLVGFIGLSVLMYYAGKRGARSENKNDFTNVVLGFTIGKMFMAIMVIYAYLQLAKPEGKAFILPFFGIYLIFTAFETFFMMKLGKSKV
;
A
#
# COMPACT_ATOMS: atom_id res chain seq x y z
N MET A 1 -11.63 -7.86 15.65
CA MET A 1 -11.67 -6.55 14.93
C MET A 1 -12.78 -6.57 13.89
N GLU A 2 -13.74 -5.64 13.98
CA GLU A 2 -14.77 -5.51 12.95
C GLU A 2 -14.20 -4.93 11.65
N ALA A 3 -14.70 -5.40 10.51
CA ALA A 3 -14.33 -4.90 9.19
C ALA A 3 -14.52 -3.38 9.07
N LYS A 4 -15.55 -2.83 9.71
CA LYS A 4 -15.85 -1.39 9.73
C LYS A 4 -14.64 -0.55 10.16
N HIS A 5 -13.95 -0.94 11.23
CA HIS A 5 -12.80 -0.21 11.75
C HIS A 5 -11.63 -0.19 10.74
N PHE A 6 -11.40 -1.32 10.06
CA PHE A 6 -10.38 -1.40 9.02
C PHE A 6 -10.70 -0.46 7.85
N PHE A 7 -11.92 -0.55 7.29
CA PHE A 7 -12.30 0.25 6.14
C PHE A 7 -12.37 1.75 6.44
N ILE A 8 -12.80 2.14 7.65
CA ILE A 8 -12.79 3.55 8.07
C ILE A 8 -11.34 4.07 8.16
N GLN A 9 -10.43 3.33 8.79
CA GLN A 9 -9.03 3.77 8.89
C GLN A 9 -8.34 3.78 7.53
N LEU A 10 -8.62 2.80 6.66
CA LEU A 10 -8.15 2.78 5.29
C LEU A 10 -8.67 3.99 4.50
N LEU A 11 -9.95 4.33 4.65
CA LEU A 11 -10.56 5.47 3.96
C LEU A 11 -9.98 6.80 4.45
N ILE A 12 -9.83 7.00 5.76
CA ILE A 12 -9.20 8.19 6.33
C ILE A 12 -7.77 8.33 5.82
N LEU A 13 -6.98 7.24 5.85
CA LEU A 13 -5.61 7.25 5.35
C LEU A 13 -5.55 7.56 3.85
N SER A 14 -6.43 6.94 3.07
CA SER A 14 -6.50 7.13 1.61
C SER A 14 -6.85 8.57 1.26
N VAL A 15 -7.81 9.17 1.96
CA VAL A 15 -8.20 10.58 1.78
C VAL A 15 -7.06 11.51 2.20
N ALA A 16 -6.38 11.23 3.31
CA ALA A 16 -5.24 12.02 3.77
C ALA A 16 -4.08 11.98 2.77
N VAL A 17 -3.74 10.79 2.25
CA VAL A 17 -2.70 10.62 1.23
C VAL A 17 -3.14 11.27 -0.10
N ALA A 18 -4.39 11.11 -0.52
CA ALA A 18 -4.91 11.76 -1.72
C ALA A 18 -4.85 13.29 -1.63
N ALA A 19 -5.20 13.87 -0.48
CA ALA A 19 -5.08 15.30 -0.23
C ALA A 19 -3.60 15.74 -0.28
N GLY A 20 -2.70 15.00 0.36
CA GLY A 20 -1.26 15.25 0.29
C GLY A 20 -0.71 15.19 -1.14
N LEU A 21 -1.12 14.20 -1.92
CA LEU A 21 -0.77 14.08 -3.34
C LEU A 21 -1.33 15.24 -4.17
N TYR A 22 -2.56 15.69 -3.89
CA TYR A 22 -3.15 16.83 -4.55
C TYR A 22 -2.31 18.10 -4.35
N PHE A 23 -1.84 18.37 -3.11
CA PHE A 23 -0.93 19.48 -2.84
C PHE A 23 0.44 19.30 -3.51
N LEU A 24 1.01 18.10 -3.48
CA LEU A 24 2.31 17.82 -4.11
C LEU A 24 2.28 17.94 -5.63
N ASN A 25 1.16 17.58 -6.27
CA ASN A 25 0.99 17.67 -7.72
C ASN A 25 0.89 19.12 -8.22
N GLN A 26 0.78 20.12 -7.34
CA GLN A 26 0.90 21.53 -7.71
C GLN A 26 2.34 21.92 -8.08
N LEU A 27 3.33 21.10 -7.71
CA LEU A 27 4.73 21.31 -8.09
C LEU A 27 4.96 20.82 -9.54
N PRO A 28 5.52 21.65 -10.44
CA PRO A 28 5.70 21.29 -11.86
C PRO A 28 6.49 19.99 -12.07
N GLN A 29 7.46 19.71 -11.20
CA GLN A 29 8.30 18.51 -11.25
C GLN A 29 7.54 17.22 -10.91
N LEU A 30 6.43 17.31 -10.17
CA LEU A 30 5.61 16.16 -9.77
C LEU A 30 4.34 16.05 -10.60
N GLN A 31 3.84 17.16 -11.14
CA GLN A 31 2.66 17.19 -12.00
C GLN A 31 2.82 16.27 -13.22
N ALA A 32 4.00 16.25 -13.85
CA ALA A 32 4.31 15.36 -14.98
C ALA A 32 4.21 13.86 -14.63
N HIS A 33 4.30 13.54 -13.33
CA HIS A 33 4.29 12.18 -12.80
C HIS A 33 3.07 11.90 -11.90
N ALA A 34 2.06 12.77 -11.95
CA ALA A 34 0.85 12.66 -11.13
C ALA A 34 0.11 11.35 -11.39
N SER A 35 0.05 10.90 -12.66
CA SER A 35 -0.61 9.65 -13.06
C SER A 35 -0.05 8.44 -12.31
N LEU A 36 1.28 8.32 -12.19
CA LEU A 36 1.92 7.25 -11.43
C LEU A 36 1.52 7.27 -9.96
N SER A 37 1.50 8.46 -9.36
CA SER A 37 1.17 8.63 -7.93
C SER A 37 -0.28 8.19 -7.64
N TRP A 38 -1.22 8.58 -8.49
CA TRP A 38 -2.63 8.16 -8.37
C TRP A 38 -2.83 6.67 -8.60
N ILE A 39 -2.19 6.09 -9.63
CA ILE A 39 -2.24 4.65 -9.89
C ILE A 39 -1.68 3.87 -8.70
N SER A 40 -0.57 4.35 -8.13
CA SER A 40 0.06 3.73 -6.97
C SER A 40 -0.84 3.77 -5.75
N LEU A 41 -1.48 4.91 -5.49
CA LEU A 41 -2.45 5.04 -4.40
C LEU A 41 -3.57 4.00 -4.53
N VAL A 42 -4.22 3.92 -5.69
CA VAL A 42 -5.28 2.93 -5.94
C VAL A 42 -4.76 1.50 -5.79
N GLY A 43 -3.56 1.22 -6.31
CA GLY A 43 -2.89 -0.07 -6.19
C GLY A 43 -2.65 -0.50 -4.74
N PHE A 44 -2.10 0.40 -3.90
CA PHE A 44 -1.85 0.11 -2.49
C PHE A 44 -3.13 -0.01 -1.66
N ILE A 45 -4.18 0.76 -1.99
CA ILE A 45 -5.51 0.59 -1.38
C ILE A 45 -6.03 -0.82 -1.68
N GLY A 46 -5.99 -1.24 -2.95
CA GLY A 46 -6.41 -2.58 -3.36
C GLY A 46 -5.61 -3.68 -2.66
N LEU A 47 -4.28 -3.52 -2.61
CA LEU A 47 -3.38 -4.44 -1.91
C LEU A 47 -3.72 -4.55 -0.42
N SER A 48 -3.97 -3.43 0.25
CA SER A 48 -4.36 -3.41 1.66
C SER A 48 -5.70 -4.12 1.91
N VAL A 49 -6.67 -3.97 1.01
CA VAL A 49 -7.95 -4.70 1.09
C VAL A 49 -7.72 -6.20 0.95
N LEU A 50 -6.94 -6.64 -0.04
CA LEU A 50 -6.59 -8.05 -0.23
C LEU A 50 -5.86 -8.60 1.00
N MET A 51 -4.93 -7.83 1.56
CA MET A 51 -4.19 -8.17 2.77
C MET A 51 -5.15 -8.39 3.95
N TYR A 52 -6.14 -7.51 4.13
CA TYR A 52 -7.11 -7.65 5.22
C TYR A 52 -7.89 -8.98 5.13
N TYR A 53 -8.39 -9.33 3.95
CA TYR A 53 -9.13 -10.58 3.77
C TYR A 53 -8.25 -11.81 3.93
N ALA A 54 -7.06 -11.81 3.31
CA ALA A 54 -6.11 -12.90 3.43
C ALA A 54 -5.62 -13.06 4.88
N GLY A 55 -5.30 -11.96 5.55
CA GLY A 55 -4.88 -11.91 6.95
C GLY A 55 -5.97 -12.41 7.88
N LYS A 56 -7.23 -12.02 7.65
CA LYS A 56 -8.38 -12.50 8.44
C LYS A 56 -8.61 -14.00 8.26
N ARG A 57 -8.42 -14.51 7.04
CA ARG A 57 -8.49 -15.95 6.75
C ARG A 57 -7.34 -16.71 7.44
N GLY A 58 -6.10 -16.25 7.29
CA GLY A 58 -4.93 -16.86 7.96
C GLY A 58 -5.02 -16.79 9.50
N ALA A 59 -5.57 -15.71 10.04
CA ALA A 59 -5.81 -15.56 11.47
C ALA A 59 -6.93 -16.47 12.00
N ARG A 60 -7.76 -17.08 11.15
CA ARG A 60 -8.77 -18.08 11.56
C ARG A 60 -8.39 -19.51 11.23
N SER A 61 -7.30 -19.71 10.49
CA SER A 61 -6.81 -21.05 10.18
C SER A 61 -6.36 -21.77 11.44
N GLU A 62 -6.59 -23.09 11.48
CA GLU A 62 -6.09 -23.98 12.53
C GLU A 62 -4.55 -24.03 12.53
N ASN A 63 -3.95 -23.86 11.34
CA ASN A 63 -2.51 -23.79 11.20
C ASN A 63 -1.98 -22.41 11.65
N LYS A 64 -1.14 -22.42 12.69
CA LYS A 64 -0.51 -21.21 13.24
C LYS A 64 0.43 -20.51 12.23
N ASN A 65 0.95 -21.25 11.24
CA ASN A 65 1.86 -20.71 10.25
C ASN A 65 1.16 -19.94 9.12
N ASP A 66 -0.14 -20.18 8.88
CA ASP A 66 -0.85 -19.56 7.74
C ASP A 66 -0.90 -18.04 7.84
N PHE A 67 -1.10 -17.51 9.06
CA PHE A 67 -1.07 -16.07 9.28
C PHE A 67 0.30 -15.48 8.93
N THR A 68 1.38 -16.11 9.42
CA THR A 68 2.75 -15.68 9.12
C THR A 68 3.06 -15.77 7.63
N ASN A 69 2.64 -16.84 6.96
CA ASN A 69 2.82 -17.01 5.51
C ASN A 69 2.10 -15.92 4.72
N VAL A 70 0.90 -15.52 5.14
CA VAL A 70 0.19 -14.38 4.52
C VAL A 70 0.98 -13.08 4.72
N VAL A 71 1.47 -12.80 5.94
CA VAL A 71 2.27 -11.60 6.22
C VAL A 71 3.53 -11.56 5.34
N LEU A 72 4.27 -12.66 5.27
CA LEU A 72 5.46 -12.77 4.43
C LEU A 72 5.13 -12.64 2.94
N GLY A 73 4.07 -13.31 2.48
CA GLY A 73 3.62 -13.25 1.10
C GLY A 73 3.26 -11.84 0.65
N PHE A 74 2.53 -11.08 1.46
CA PHE A 74 2.22 -9.67 1.16
C PHE A 74 3.46 -8.78 1.24
N THR A 75 4.37 -9.01 2.19
CA THR A 75 5.60 -8.24 2.32
C THR A 75 6.50 -8.41 1.10
N ILE A 76 6.71 -9.65 0.66
CA ILE A 76 7.50 -9.96 -0.53
C ILE A 76 6.77 -9.46 -1.78
N GLY A 77 5.48 -9.80 -1.91
CA GLY A 77 4.67 -9.46 -3.08
C GLY A 77 4.62 -7.96 -3.35
N LYS A 78 4.51 -7.12 -2.32
CA LYS A 78 4.51 -5.67 -2.50
C LYS A 78 5.87 -5.10 -2.90
N MET A 79 6.96 -5.69 -2.43
CA MET A 79 8.31 -5.29 -2.86
C MET A 79 8.49 -5.59 -4.36
N PHE A 80 8.06 -6.76 -4.81
CA PHE A 80 8.07 -7.11 -6.24
C PHE A 80 7.13 -6.21 -7.06
N MET A 81 5.92 -5.93 -6.56
CA MET A 81 4.99 -5.00 -7.19
C MET A 81 5.61 -3.61 -7.33
N ALA A 82 6.29 -3.12 -6.29
CA ALA A 82 6.93 -1.81 -6.32
C ALA A 82 8.04 -1.73 -7.37
N ILE A 83 8.88 -2.76 -7.45
CA ILE A 83 9.93 -2.86 -8.47
C ILE A 83 9.31 -2.90 -9.87
N MET A 84 8.27 -3.72 -10.08
CA MET A 84 7.59 -3.83 -11.38
C MET A 84 6.94 -2.51 -11.82
N VAL A 85 6.27 -1.80 -10.91
CA VAL A 85 5.63 -0.51 -11.21
C VAL A 85 6.67 0.55 -11.57
N ILE A 86 7.75 0.66 -10.80
CA ILE A 86 8.85 1.60 -11.10
C ILE A 86 9.49 1.26 -12.44
N TYR A 87 9.80 -0.02 -12.68
CA TYR A 87 10.43 -0.46 -13.91
C TYR A 87 9.54 -0.20 -15.13
N ALA A 88 8.24 -0.54 -15.05
CA ALA A 88 7.28 -0.25 -16.10
C ALA A 88 7.18 1.25 -16.38
N TYR A 89 7.16 2.08 -15.32
CA TYR A 89 7.13 3.52 -15.46
C TYR A 89 8.37 4.09 -16.17
N LEU A 90 9.55 3.61 -15.82
CA LEU A 90 10.81 4.01 -16.46
C LEU A 90 10.82 3.71 -17.96
N GLN A 91 10.27 2.56 -18.37
CA GLN A 91 10.21 2.16 -19.77
C GLN A 91 9.15 2.94 -20.58
N LEU A 92 7.98 3.18 -19.99
CA LEU A 92 6.84 3.78 -20.67
C LEU A 92 6.93 5.32 -20.72
N ALA A 93 7.24 5.95 -19.59
CA ALA A 93 7.20 7.40 -19.44
C ALA A 93 8.55 8.09 -19.67
N LYS A 94 9.66 7.32 -19.64
CA LYS A 94 11.05 7.82 -19.77
C LYS A 94 11.26 9.16 -19.04
N PRO A 95 11.01 9.21 -17.73
CA PRO A 95 11.01 10.46 -16.99
C PRO A 95 12.40 11.09 -17.03
N GLU A 96 12.49 12.38 -17.36
CA GLU A 96 13.75 13.12 -17.41
C GLU A 96 14.38 13.32 -16.01
N GLY A 97 13.57 13.15 -14.96
CA GLY A 97 13.99 13.30 -13.56
C GLY A 97 13.57 12.14 -12.66
N LYS A 98 14.16 12.08 -11.46
CA LYS A 98 13.87 11.05 -10.44
C LYS A 98 12.81 11.48 -9.41
N ALA A 99 12.19 12.65 -9.60
CA ALA A 99 11.26 13.23 -8.65
C ALA A 99 10.01 12.35 -8.41
N PHE A 100 9.58 11.58 -9.40
CA PHE A 100 8.44 10.65 -9.31
C PHE A 100 8.61 9.56 -8.24
N ILE A 101 9.85 9.25 -7.87
CA ILE A 101 10.18 8.22 -6.87
C ILE A 101 9.70 8.66 -5.49
N LEU A 102 9.74 9.96 -5.19
CA LEU A 102 9.41 10.50 -3.87
C LEU A 102 7.94 10.26 -3.47
N PRO A 103 6.92 10.68 -4.25
CA PRO A 103 5.53 10.39 -3.91
C PRO A 103 5.25 8.88 -3.93
N PHE A 104 5.86 8.13 -4.85
CA PHE A 104 5.71 6.68 -4.92
C PHE A 104 6.16 5.99 -3.62
N PHE A 105 7.40 6.26 -3.18
CA PHE A 105 7.93 5.70 -1.93
C PHE A 105 7.18 6.21 -0.71
N GLY A 106 6.71 7.47 -0.73
CA GLY A 106 5.85 8.01 0.32
C GLY A 106 4.58 7.18 0.51
N ILE A 107 3.85 6.91 -0.58
CA ILE A 107 2.66 6.04 -0.55
C ILE A 107 3.05 4.64 -0.05
N TYR A 108 4.10 4.04 -0.63
CA TYR A 108 4.57 2.71 -0.23
C TYR A 108 4.83 2.60 1.28
N LEU A 109 5.55 3.56 1.86
CA LEU A 109 5.90 3.56 3.29
C LEU A 109 4.68 3.77 4.17
N ILE A 110 3.82 4.73 3.83
CA ILE A 110 2.60 5.03 4.59
C ILE A 110 1.68 3.81 4.64
N PHE A 111 1.40 3.20 3.48
CA PHE A 111 0.58 2.00 3.40
C PHE A 111 1.26 0.81 4.06
N THR A 112 2.59 0.67 3.95
CA THR A 112 3.33 -0.39 4.63
C THR A 112 3.23 -0.28 6.15
N ALA A 113 3.36 0.92 6.71
CA ALA A 113 3.21 1.13 8.14
C ALA A 113 1.78 0.79 8.61
N PHE A 114 0.77 1.25 7.85
CA PHE A 114 -0.63 0.93 8.10
C PHE A 114 -0.91 -0.58 8.06
N GLU A 115 -0.47 -1.26 7.02
CA GLU A 115 -0.61 -2.70 6.84
C GLU A 115 0.03 -3.48 7.99
N THR A 116 1.26 -3.10 8.35
CA THR A 116 2.02 -3.75 9.42
C THR A 116 1.30 -3.57 10.76
N PHE A 117 0.83 -2.36 11.07
CA PHE A 117 0.04 -2.07 12.26
C PHE A 117 -1.21 -2.96 12.33
N PHE A 118 -1.94 -3.07 11.22
CA PHE A 118 -3.14 -3.90 11.15
C PHE A 118 -2.86 -5.38 11.29
N MET A 119 -1.84 -5.91 10.62
CA MET A 119 -1.45 -7.31 10.72
C MET A 119 -1.04 -7.65 12.16
N MET A 120 -0.22 -6.81 12.81
CA MET A 120 0.14 -7.02 14.22
C MET A 120 -1.09 -7.08 15.12
N LYS A 121 -2.07 -6.19 14.91
CA LYS A 121 -3.32 -6.19 15.70
C LYS A 121 -4.18 -7.42 15.41
N LEU A 122 -4.23 -7.88 14.17
CA LEU A 122 -5.00 -9.06 13.76
C LEU A 122 -4.39 -10.36 14.31
N GLY A 123 -3.06 -10.47 14.32
CA GLY A 123 -2.34 -11.60 14.91
C GLY A 123 -2.52 -11.70 16.43
N LYS A 124 -2.57 -10.57 17.13
CA LYS A 124 -2.83 -10.52 18.59
C LYS A 124 -4.26 -10.88 18.97
N SER A 125 -5.23 -10.72 18.07
CA SER A 125 -6.65 -11.07 18.31
C SER A 125 -6.90 -12.59 18.38
N LYS A 126 -5.87 -13.41 18.21
CA LYS A 126 -5.88 -14.88 18.31
C LYS A 126 -5.41 -15.39 19.69
N VAL A 127 -5.06 -14.47 20.60
CA VAL A 127 -4.70 -14.74 22.01
C VAL A 127 -5.87 -14.40 22.89
#